data_AF-A0A519TAG6-F1
#
_entry.id   AF-A0A519TAG6-F1
#
_cell.length_a   1.000
_cell.length_b   1.000
_cell.length_c   1.000
_cell.angle_alpha   90.00
_cell.angle_beta   90.00
_cell.angle_gamma   90.00
#
_symmetry.space_group_name_H-M   'P 1'
#
loop_
_entity.id
_entity.type
_entity.pdbx_description
1 polymer ?
#
loop_
_entity_poly.entity_id
_entity_poly.type
_entity_poly.pdbx_seq_one_letter_code
_entity_poly.pdbx_strand_id
1 'polypeptide(L)' 'MHAYFDNAATTPLDPEVLDAMLPYMAQHYGNPSSLHGPGRQVRSARHLSA' A
#
# COMPACT_ATOMS: atom_id res chain seq x y z
N MET A 1 -11.67 12.37 25.08
CA MET A 1 -11.06 12.79 23.79
C MET A 1 -9.64 12.26 23.77
N HIS A 2 -9.28 11.49 22.74
CA HIS A 2 -7.94 10.90 22.61
C HIS A 2 -7.14 11.79 21.66
N ALA A 3 -5.95 12.25 22.07
CA ALA A 3 -5.08 13.10 21.27
C ALA A 3 -3.72 12.41 21.12
N TYR A 4 -3.21 12.34 19.89
CA TYR A 4 -1.93 11.72 19.56
C TYR A 4 -0.88 12.80 19.32
N PHE A 5 0.22 12.75 20.07
CA PHE A 5 1.25 13.78 20.07
C PHE A 5 2.64 13.26 19.66
N ASP A 6 2.73 12.03 19.13
CA ASP A 6 4.02 11.40 18.79
C ASP A 6 4.18 11.16 17.28
N ASN A 7 3.88 12.19 16.48
CA ASN A 7 4.05 12.14 15.02
C ASN A 7 5.53 11.99 14.59
N ALA A 8 6.47 12.22 15.50
CA ALA A 8 7.89 12.01 15.27
C ALA A 8 8.26 10.52 15.24
N ALA A 9 7.55 9.66 15.99
CA ALA A 9 7.77 8.22 15.95
C ALA A 9 7.07 7.56 14.76
N THR A 10 5.81 7.92 14.50
CA THR A 10 5.03 7.42 13.36
C THR A 10 3.83 8.30 13.08
N THR A 11 3.23 8.16 11.91
CA THR A 11 2.04 8.91 11.50
C THR A 11 0.94 7.95 11.04
N PRO A 12 -0.34 8.31 11.23
CA PRO A 12 -1.42 7.56 10.61
C PRO A 12 -1.28 7.61 9.08
N LEU A 13 -1.64 6.51 8.41
CA LEU A 13 -1.74 6.50 6.96
C LEU A 13 -2.75 7.53 6.49
N ASP A 14 -2.41 8.23 5.41
CA ASP A 14 -3.38 9.04 4.67
C ASP A 14 -4.49 8.10 4.13
N PRO A 15 -5.78 8.44 4.28
CA PRO A 15 -6.88 7.63 3.77
C PRO A 15 -6.74 7.27 2.29
N GLU A 16 -6.26 8.19 1.45
CA GLU A 16 -6.08 7.94 0.01
C GLU A 16 -4.96 6.93 -0.24
N VAL A 17 -3.89 6.98 0.56
CA VAL A 17 -2.81 5.99 0.51
C VAL A 17 -3.32 4.62 0.94
N LEU A 18 -4.11 4.55 2.01
CA LEU A 18 -4.71 3.30 2.48
C LEU A 18 -5.59 2.67 1.38
N ASP A 19 -6.49 3.46 0.79
CA ASP A 19 -7.40 3.00 -0.26
C ASP A 19 -6.63 2.49 -1.49
N ALA A 20 -5.54 3.15 -1.86
CA ALA A 20 -4.71 2.71 -2.98
C ALA A 20 -3.91 1.43 -2.68
N MET A 21 -3.59 1.16 -1.40
CA MET A 21 -2.90 -0.06 -0.97
C MET A 21 -3.83 -1.28 -0.85
N LEU A 22 -5.07 -1.09 -0.39
CA LEU A 22 -6.00 -2.19 -0.07
C LEU A 22 -6.18 -3.24 -1.19
N PRO A 23 -6.31 -2.88 -2.49
CA PRO A 23 -6.44 -3.86 -3.56
C PRO A 23 -5.28 -4.85 -3.64
N TYR A 24 -4.05 -4.41 -3.32
CA TYR A 24 -2.84 -5.24 -3.34
C TYR A 24 -2.70 -6.13 -2.11
N MET A 25 -3.38 -5.79 -1.02
CA MET A 25 -3.43 -6.62 0.18
C MET A 25 -4.51 -7.71 0.09
N ALA A 26 -5.60 -7.45 -0.62
CA ALA A 26 -6.73 -8.38 -0.71
C ALA A 26 -6.74 -9.23 -2.00
N GLN A 27 -6.59 -8.59 -3.17
CA GLN A 27 -6.91 -9.21 -4.46
C GLN A 27 -5.70 -9.37 -5.38
N HIS A 28 -4.72 -8.47 -5.27
CA HIS A 28 -3.51 -8.45 -6.10
C HIS A 28 -2.27 -8.73 -5.24
N TYR A 29 -2.21 -9.93 -4.65
CA TYR A 29 -1.15 -10.38 -3.74
C TYR A 29 0.06 -11.04 -4.44
N GLY A 30 0.20 -10.82 -5.76
CA GLY A 30 1.29 -11.41 -6.54
C GLY A 30 2.67 -10.93 -6.07
N ASN A 31 3.71 -11.73 -6.33
CA ASN A 31 5.09 -11.26 -6.17
C ASN A 31 5.49 -10.40 -7.38
N PRO A 32 5.81 -9.09 -7.23
CA PRO A 32 6.18 -8.21 -8.33
C PRO A 32 7.42 -8.64 -9.14
N SER A 33 8.25 -9.53 -8.59
CA SER A 33 9.43 -10.10 -9.26
C SER A 33 9.09 -11.35 -10.09
N SER A 34 7.88 -11.91 -9.96
CA SER A 34 7.45 -13.08 -10.74
C SER A 34 7.06 -12.69 -12.16
N LEU A 35 7.45 -13.52 -13.12
CA LEU A 35 7.08 -13.37 -14.54
C LEU A 35 5.67 -13.89 -14.86
N HIS A 36 5.03 -14.56 -13.90
CA HIS A 36 3.70 -15.15 -14.04
C HIS A 36 2.60 -14.10 -13.87
N GLY A 37 1.39 -14.41 -14.34
CA GLY A 37 0.26 -13.47 -14.45
C GLY A 37 0.04 -12.58 -13.21
N PRO A 38 -0.13 -13.13 -12.00
CA PRO A 38 -0.33 -12.33 -10.78
C PRO A 38 0.84 -11.40 -10.46
N GLY A 39 2.09 -11.82 -10.73
CA GLY A 39 3.27 -10.98 -10.52
C GLY A 39 3.34 -9.82 -11.51
N ARG A 40 2.95 -10.05 -12.77
CA ARG A 40 2.86 -8.99 -13.79
C ARG A 40 1.80 -7.95 -13.43
N GLN A 41 0.67 -8.36 -12.86
CA GLN A 41 -0.43 -7.48 -12.47
C GLN A 41 -0.02 -6.46 -11.41
N VAL A 42 0.84 -6.85 -10.46
CA VAL A 42 1.24 -5.98 -9.33
C VAL A 42 2.50 -5.17 -9.60
N ARG A 43 3.21 -5.46 -10.70
CA ARG A 43 4.49 -4.82 -11.02
C ARG A 43 4.37 -3.29 -11.18
N SER A 44 3.20 -2.80 -11.59
CA SER A 44 2.89 -1.37 -11.76
C SER A 44 2.68 -0.63 -10.44
N ALA A 45 2.39 -1.32 -9.34
CA ALA A 45 2.11 -0.72 -8.03
C ALA A 45 3.32 -0.03 -7.38
N ARG A 46 4.51 -0.19 -7.96
CA ARG A 46 5.78 0.36 -7.47
C ARG A 46 5.83 1.88 -7.32
N HIS A 47 4.86 2.61 -7.90
CA HIS A 47 4.79 4.07 -7.87
C HIS A 47 3.48 4.56 -7.27
N LEU A 48 2.90 3.82 -6.31
CA LEU A 48 1.90 4.36 -5.40
C LEU A 48 2.56 5.41 -4.52
N SER A 49 2.77 6.60 -5.09
CA SER A 49 3.20 7.81 -4.42
C SER A 49 2.02 8.77 -4.48
N ALA A 50 1.58 9.28 -3.33
CA ALA A 50 0.74 10.47 -3.26
C ALA A 50 1.50 11.70 -3.79
#